data_AF-A0A7K0G834-F1
#
_entry.id   AF-A0A7K0G834-F1
#
_cell.length_a   1.000
_cell.length_b   1.000
_cell.length_c   1.000
_cell.angle_alpha   90.00
_cell.angle_beta   90.00
_cell.angle_gamma   90.00
#
_symmetry.space_group_name_H-M   'P 1'
#
loop_
_entity.id
_entity.type
_entity.pdbx_description
1 polymer ?
#
loop_
_entity_poly.entity_id
_entity_poly.type
_entity_poly.pdbx_seq_one_letter_code
_entity_poly.pdbx_strand_id
1 'polypeptide(L)'
;MIAAALVGALGSAVSKLFDRLFGRRNPHAVFSSCRRWSVGAPRSGRSTFARGSYRGSSWSRRGRRQPVRLRAVLAPSCIGALVLTLASTVFFVPSAGADAATEAKLLDLTPMSIGQLPASTQRSSWQQGSMPYLFQTDPLWAQKPYAGATVALNGCGPTCLTMVYIYLTGNTDLTPADMCARADAGSYAPTGATEWRFMTEMPSKLGFSSRELELTPNAISTALEAGQPVICAVAPGDFTSVGHFIVLSGIDDAGMLTVHDPNSSLRSAQKWSVDRILGQTTACWAFTA
;
A
#
# COMPACT_ATOMS: atom_id res chain seq x y z
N MET A 1 -5.71 -8.64 28.55
CA MET A 1 -4.23 -8.66 28.58
C MET A 1 -3.68 -10.01 28.12
N ILE A 2 -3.56 -10.23 26.81
CA ILE A 2 -2.49 -11.04 26.22
C ILE A 2 -1.97 -10.22 25.04
N ALA A 3 -1.35 -9.10 25.38
CA ALA A 3 -0.56 -8.28 24.48
C ALA A 3 0.72 -7.91 25.22
N ALA A 4 1.66 -8.85 25.33
CA ALA A 4 3.05 -8.55 25.72
C ALA A 4 4.06 -9.67 25.42
N ALA A 5 3.78 -10.65 24.54
CA ALA A 5 4.72 -11.74 24.27
C ALA A 5 4.84 -12.19 22.80
N LEU A 6 4.32 -11.41 21.84
CA LEU A 6 4.40 -11.76 20.41
C LEU A 6 5.04 -10.68 19.52
N VAL A 7 5.66 -9.65 20.10
CA VAL A 7 6.40 -8.61 19.34
C VAL A 7 7.91 -8.92 19.27
N GLY A 8 8.42 -9.92 19.98
CA GLY A 8 9.84 -10.28 19.99
C GLY A 8 10.32 -11.28 18.93
N ALA A 9 9.43 -11.95 18.18
CA ALA A 9 9.80 -13.11 17.36
C ALA A 9 9.70 -12.90 15.84
N LEU A 10 9.11 -11.80 15.35
CA LEU A 10 8.97 -11.54 13.91
C LEU A 10 10.11 -10.69 13.31
N GLY A 11 10.91 -10.00 14.14
CA GLY A 11 12.02 -9.16 13.66
C GLY A 11 13.26 -9.92 13.18
N SER A 12 13.50 -11.15 13.65
CA SER A 12 14.73 -11.90 13.31
C SER A 12 14.62 -12.73 12.02
N ALA A 13 13.39 -13.02 11.57
CA ALA A 13 13.16 -13.80 10.35
C ALA A 13 13.23 -12.95 9.07
N VAL A 14 12.88 -11.66 9.16
CA VAL A 14 12.87 -10.75 8.00
C VAL A 14 14.29 -10.31 7.60
N SER A 15 15.20 -10.07 8.56
CA SER A 15 16.60 -9.75 8.23
C SER A 15 17.35 -10.90 7.55
N LYS A 16 17.09 -12.16 7.93
CA LYS A 16 17.76 -13.33 7.33
C LYS A 16 17.24 -13.72 5.95
N LEU A 17 16.03 -13.26 5.59
CA LEU A 17 15.46 -13.45 4.25
C LEU A 17 15.95 -12.37 3.28
N PHE A 18 16.20 -11.15 3.78
CA PHE A 18 16.69 -10.02 2.99
C PHE A 18 18.16 -10.22 2.54
N ASP A 19 19.04 -10.74 3.41
CA ASP A 19 20.44 -11.06 3.05
C ASP A 19 20.57 -12.18 2.00
N ARG A 20 19.58 -13.10 1.94
CA ARG A 20 19.55 -14.20 0.96
C ARG A 20 18.99 -13.80 -0.41
N LEU A 21 18.19 -12.73 -0.48
CA LEU A 21 17.53 -12.31 -1.72
C LEU A 21 18.28 -11.20 -2.45
N PHE A 22 19.09 -10.38 -1.76
CA PHE A 22 19.72 -9.20 -2.34
C PHE A 22 21.26 -9.17 -2.30
N GLY A 23 21.91 -10.23 -1.79
CA GLY A 23 23.38 -10.37 -1.86
C GLY A 23 23.87 -10.70 -3.27
N ARG A 24 24.23 -9.69 -4.08
CA ARG A 24 24.80 -9.88 -5.43
C ARG A 24 26.30 -9.51 -5.48
N ARG A 25 27.10 -10.55 -5.73
CA ARG A 25 28.31 -10.68 -6.58
C ARG A 25 29.39 -9.59 -6.57
N ASN A 26 30.59 -10.04 -6.20
CA ASN A 26 31.89 -9.54 -6.68
C ASN A 26 31.93 -9.39 -8.21
N PRO A 27 32.63 -8.36 -8.70
CA PRO A 27 33.43 -8.46 -9.91
C PRO A 27 34.89 -8.16 -9.58
N HIS A 28 35.79 -9.05 -10.00
CA HIS A 28 37.09 -8.74 -10.61
C HIS A 28 37.83 -10.06 -10.79
N ALA A 29 37.72 -10.62 -12.00
CA ALA A 29 38.68 -11.56 -12.56
C ALA A 29 39.32 -10.87 -13.76
N VAL A 30 40.64 -10.76 -13.75
CA VAL A 30 41.45 -10.53 -14.96
C VAL A 30 42.54 -11.59 -15.02
N PHE A 31 42.70 -12.07 -16.25
CA PHE A 31 43.53 -13.12 -16.83
C PHE A 31 45.00 -13.26 -16.41
N SER A 32 45.46 -14.50 -16.55
CA SER A 32 46.80 -14.98 -17.00
C SER A 32 47.31 -16.08 -16.05
N SER A 33 47.89 -17.21 -16.44
CA SER A 33 48.06 -17.94 -17.70
C SER A 33 48.65 -19.32 -17.35
N CYS A 34 48.57 -20.22 -18.33
CA CYS A 34 49.46 -21.36 -18.59
C CYS A 34 49.39 -22.66 -17.76
N ARG A 35 49.19 -23.72 -18.54
CA ARG A 35 49.21 -25.17 -18.26
C ARG A 35 50.62 -25.65 -17.88
N ARG A 36 50.70 -26.71 -17.07
CA ARG A 36 51.61 -27.86 -17.32
C ARG A 36 51.24 -29.09 -16.48
N TRP A 37 50.95 -30.20 -17.16
CA TRP A 37 51.01 -31.56 -16.61
C TRP A 37 52.47 -32.03 -16.57
N SER A 38 52.87 -32.82 -15.56
CA SER A 38 53.66 -34.06 -15.70
C SER A 38 54.21 -34.62 -14.37
N VAL A 39 53.83 -35.86 -14.09
CA VAL A 39 54.63 -37.06 -13.68
C VAL A 39 55.65 -36.98 -12.53
N GLY A 40 55.56 -37.94 -11.58
CA GLY A 40 56.73 -38.54 -10.91
C GLY A 40 56.61 -38.86 -9.41
N ALA A 41 56.61 -40.15 -9.06
CA ALA A 41 57.03 -40.70 -7.75
C ALA A 41 58.52 -41.16 -7.85
N PRO A 42 59.21 -41.80 -6.85
CA PRO A 42 58.97 -42.04 -5.40
C PRO A 42 60.24 -41.89 -4.49
N ARG A 43 60.16 -42.37 -3.21
CA ARG A 43 61.23 -42.75 -2.22
C ARG A 43 61.94 -41.61 -1.44
N SER A 44 62.42 -41.69 -0.18
CA SER A 44 62.58 -42.71 0.90
C SER A 44 63.17 -42.06 2.19
N GLY A 45 62.99 -42.67 3.39
CA GLY A 45 63.87 -42.52 4.60
C GLY A 45 63.17 -42.05 5.89
N ARG A 46 62.86 -42.93 6.89
CA ARG A 46 63.57 -43.22 8.19
C ARG A 46 64.03 -41.97 8.99
N SER A 47 63.90 -41.82 10.32
CA SER A 47 63.51 -42.69 11.46
C SER A 47 63.47 -41.90 12.80
N THR A 48 62.80 -42.46 13.84
CA THR A 48 63.01 -42.33 15.33
C THR A 48 62.76 -40.95 16.02
N PHE A 49 62.06 -40.79 17.16
CA PHE A 49 62.07 -41.41 18.52
C PHE A 49 60.63 -41.36 19.14
N ALA A 50 60.07 -42.39 19.83
CA ALA A 50 60.21 -42.79 21.27
C ALA A 50 60.15 -41.61 22.28
N ARG A 51 59.46 -41.59 23.43
CA ARG A 51 58.69 -42.54 24.27
C ARG A 51 57.98 -41.67 25.34
N GLY A 52 56.83 -42.09 25.88
CA GLY A 52 56.20 -41.41 27.01
C GLY A 52 55.07 -42.22 27.65
N SER A 53 55.44 -43.04 28.63
CA SER A 53 54.60 -43.87 29.48
C SER A 53 54.35 -43.17 30.84
N TYR A 54 53.17 -43.33 31.43
CA TYR A 54 52.95 -44.14 32.64
C TYR A 54 51.59 -43.87 33.29
N ARG A 55 50.92 -44.98 33.61
CA ARG A 55 49.70 -45.16 34.40
C ARG A 55 50.05 -45.12 35.89
N GLY A 56 49.10 -44.71 36.73
CA GLY A 56 49.16 -44.93 38.18
C GLY A 56 47.78 -44.80 38.82
N SER A 57 47.18 -45.95 39.15
CA SER A 57 45.93 -46.13 39.89
C SER A 57 46.21 -46.46 41.35
N SER A 58 45.33 -46.06 42.27
CA SER A 58 45.19 -46.78 43.56
C SER A 58 43.74 -46.76 44.07
N TRP A 59 43.42 -47.82 44.80
CA TRP A 59 42.09 -48.32 45.18
C TRP A 59 41.81 -48.16 46.69
N SER A 60 40.55 -48.43 47.06
CA SER A 60 40.00 -48.98 48.32
C SER A 60 39.08 -48.01 49.09
N ARG A 61 37.99 -48.40 49.77
CA ARG A 61 37.28 -49.69 50.02
C ARG A 61 35.84 -49.35 50.50
N ARG A 62 34.97 -50.36 50.49
CA ARG A 62 33.51 -50.35 50.75
C ARG A 62 33.05 -49.84 52.12
N GLY A 63 31.86 -49.24 52.13
CA GLY A 63 30.93 -49.20 53.27
C GLY A 63 29.48 -49.10 52.78
N ARG A 64 28.67 -50.14 53.02
CA ARG A 64 27.29 -50.30 52.53
C ARG A 64 26.31 -50.08 53.68
N ARG A 65 25.52 -49.00 53.69
CA ARG A 65 24.25 -48.86 54.44
C ARG A 65 23.34 -47.83 53.74
N GLN A 66 22.06 -48.18 53.52
CA GLN A 66 20.95 -47.29 53.18
C GLN A 66 19.82 -47.51 54.22
N PRO A 67 18.75 -46.70 54.29
CA PRO A 67 18.64 -45.23 54.27
C PRO A 67 17.69 -44.72 55.41
N VAL A 68 17.65 -43.42 55.70
CA VAL A 68 16.46 -42.79 56.33
C VAL A 68 16.08 -41.55 55.54
N ARG A 69 14.86 -41.57 55.00
CA ARG A 69 14.31 -40.55 54.11
C ARG A 69 13.81 -39.34 54.90
N LEU A 70 14.61 -38.29 54.98
CA LEU A 70 14.14 -36.97 55.42
C LEU A 70 13.79 -36.12 54.19
N ARG A 71 12.78 -36.54 53.42
CA ARG A 71 12.31 -35.81 52.22
C ARG A 71 10.79 -35.81 52.05
N ALA A 72 10.02 -35.95 53.13
CA ALA A 72 8.59 -36.25 53.02
C ALA A 72 7.62 -35.27 53.70
N VAL A 73 8.01 -34.07 54.16
CA VAL A 73 7.03 -33.17 54.81
C VAL A 73 7.03 -31.71 54.33
N LEU A 74 8.06 -31.23 53.62
CA LEU A 74 8.09 -29.83 53.18
C LEU A 74 7.59 -29.57 51.74
N ALA A 75 7.33 -30.62 50.94
CA ALA A 75 6.83 -30.46 49.58
C ALA A 75 5.29 -30.26 49.45
N PRO A 76 4.40 -30.84 50.29
CA PRO A 76 2.96 -30.68 50.08
C PRO A 76 2.41 -29.33 50.54
N SER A 77 3.06 -28.63 51.49
CA SER A 77 2.60 -27.30 51.95
C SER A 77 2.78 -26.20 50.92
N CYS A 78 3.89 -26.20 50.17
CA CYS A 78 4.13 -25.16 49.16
C CYS A 78 3.22 -25.33 47.93
N ILE A 79 2.87 -26.56 47.58
CA ILE A 79 1.95 -26.85 46.47
C ILE A 79 0.50 -26.54 46.89
N GLY A 80 0.10 -26.87 48.12
CA GLY A 80 -1.22 -26.53 48.65
C GLY A 80 -1.45 -25.01 48.73
N ALA A 81 -0.47 -24.24 49.22
CA ALA A 81 -0.54 -22.78 49.27
C ALA A 81 -0.52 -22.13 47.89
N LEU A 82 0.20 -22.71 46.92
CA LEU A 82 0.24 -22.24 45.53
C LEU A 82 -1.08 -22.53 44.80
N VAL A 83 -1.69 -23.69 45.04
CA VAL A 83 -3.00 -24.04 44.45
C VAL A 83 -4.12 -23.22 45.09
N LEU A 84 -4.08 -22.96 46.40
CA LEU A 84 -5.07 -22.08 47.04
C LEU A 84 -4.96 -20.62 46.58
N THR A 85 -3.74 -20.11 46.36
CA THR A 85 -3.52 -18.75 45.84
C THR A 85 -3.85 -18.62 44.35
N LEU A 86 -3.58 -19.64 43.53
CA LEU A 86 -4.03 -19.70 42.13
C LEU A 86 -5.55 -19.86 42.00
N ALA A 87 -6.19 -20.65 42.87
CA ALA A 87 -7.65 -20.77 42.85
C ALA A 87 -8.33 -19.47 43.28
N SER A 88 -7.81 -18.78 44.30
CA SER A 88 -8.39 -17.50 44.74
C SER A 88 -8.20 -16.37 43.71
N THR A 89 -7.15 -16.38 42.87
CA THR A 89 -7.02 -15.42 41.76
C THR A 89 -7.90 -15.74 40.54
N VAL A 90 -8.43 -16.97 40.42
CA VAL A 90 -9.37 -17.32 39.36
C VAL A 90 -10.83 -17.05 39.78
N PHE A 91 -11.16 -17.13 41.07
CA PHE A 91 -12.51 -16.89 41.58
C PHE A 91 -12.79 -15.45 42.08
N PHE A 92 -11.76 -14.66 42.43
CA PHE A 92 -11.94 -13.29 42.97
C PHE A 92 -11.35 -12.17 42.10
N VAL A 93 -10.83 -12.46 40.91
CA VAL A 93 -10.59 -11.40 39.92
C VAL A 93 -11.92 -11.12 39.24
N PRO A 94 -12.51 -9.92 39.38
CA PRO A 94 -13.63 -9.53 38.54
C PRO A 94 -13.16 -9.70 37.10
N SER A 95 -13.84 -10.54 36.34
CA SER A 95 -13.65 -10.64 34.90
C SER A 95 -13.62 -9.22 34.34
N ALA A 96 -12.42 -8.73 33.98
CA ALA A 96 -12.25 -7.59 33.11
C ALA A 96 -12.69 -8.00 31.70
N GLY A 97 -13.95 -8.42 31.59
CA GLY A 97 -14.71 -8.18 30.37
C GLY A 97 -14.82 -6.67 30.32
N ALA A 98 -14.39 -6.08 29.21
CA ALA A 98 -14.79 -4.73 28.88
C ALA A 98 -16.30 -4.64 29.14
N ASP A 99 -16.69 -3.74 30.03
CA ASP A 99 -18.07 -3.45 30.30
C ASP A 99 -18.75 -3.22 28.95
N ALA A 100 -19.86 -3.92 28.72
CA ALA A 100 -20.63 -3.77 27.49
C ALA A 100 -21.02 -2.30 27.23
N ALA A 101 -21.00 -1.45 28.27
CA ALA A 101 -21.17 0.00 28.20
C ALA A 101 -19.96 0.75 27.61
N THR A 102 -18.71 0.34 27.86
CA THR A 102 -17.52 0.94 27.22
C THR A 102 -17.31 0.40 25.81
N GLU A 103 -17.65 -0.87 25.55
CA GLU A 103 -17.70 -1.36 24.16
C GLU A 103 -18.83 -0.68 23.35
N ALA A 104 -20.00 -0.42 23.96
CA ALA A 104 -21.06 0.36 23.33
C ALA A 104 -20.64 1.80 23.05
N LYS A 105 -19.76 2.40 23.87
CA LYS A 105 -19.24 3.76 23.67
C LYS A 105 -18.09 3.83 22.65
N LEU A 106 -17.37 2.73 22.43
CA LEU A 106 -16.39 2.55 21.35
C LEU A 106 -17.06 2.19 20.00
N LEU A 107 -18.27 1.63 20.04
CA LEU A 107 -19.16 1.39 18.90
C LEU A 107 -20.16 2.53 18.67
N ASP A 108 -20.18 3.56 19.53
CA ASP A 108 -20.87 4.82 19.31
C ASP A 108 -20.00 5.75 18.45
N LEU A 109 -19.51 5.21 17.33
CA LEU A 109 -19.38 6.05 16.15
C LEU A 109 -20.82 6.39 15.82
N THR A 110 -21.24 7.61 16.18
CA THR A 110 -22.38 8.23 15.52
C THR A 110 -22.22 7.90 14.04
N PRO A 111 -23.15 7.17 13.40
CA PRO A 111 -23.07 7.04 11.98
C PRO A 111 -23.09 8.47 11.48
N MET A 112 -21.95 8.96 11.00
CA MET A 112 -21.95 10.15 10.17
C MET A 112 -23.05 9.85 9.17
N SER A 113 -24.10 10.66 9.23
CA SER A 113 -25.29 10.48 8.41
C SER A 113 -24.83 10.03 7.02
N ILE A 114 -25.40 8.94 6.52
CA ILE A 114 -25.18 8.47 5.14
C ILE A 114 -25.45 9.61 4.12
N GLY A 115 -26.01 10.75 4.55
CA GLY A 115 -26.13 11.99 3.79
C GLY A 115 -24.93 12.97 3.83
N GLN A 116 -23.74 12.62 4.33
CA GLN A 116 -22.60 13.56 4.33
C GLN A 116 -21.27 13.00 3.79
N LEU A 117 -21.31 11.83 3.15
CA LEU A 117 -20.38 11.58 2.06
C LEU A 117 -20.99 12.28 0.84
N PRO A 118 -20.39 13.37 0.33
CA PRO A 118 -20.83 13.95 -0.94
C PRO A 118 -20.73 12.86 -2.01
N ALA A 119 -21.90 12.32 -2.33
CA ALA A 119 -22.07 11.19 -3.20
C ALA A 119 -21.82 11.63 -4.65
N SER A 120 -21.42 10.68 -5.49
CA SER A 120 -21.36 10.95 -6.91
C SER A 120 -22.75 11.34 -7.43
N THR A 121 -22.78 12.19 -8.45
CA THR A 121 -23.99 12.52 -9.20
C THR A 121 -24.68 11.23 -9.64
N GLN A 122 -25.98 11.11 -9.35
CA GLN A 122 -26.75 9.91 -9.67
C GLN A 122 -26.78 9.65 -11.17
N ARG A 123 -26.68 8.38 -11.57
CA ARG A 123 -26.62 7.98 -12.99
C ARG A 123 -27.81 8.48 -13.81
N SER A 124 -28.99 8.58 -13.19
CA SER A 124 -30.21 9.08 -13.83
C SER A 124 -30.16 10.56 -14.24
N SER A 125 -29.21 11.34 -13.70
CA SER A 125 -29.01 12.75 -14.07
C SER A 125 -27.79 12.98 -14.97
N TRP A 126 -27.14 11.91 -15.45
CA TRP A 126 -26.02 12.02 -16.38
C TRP A 126 -26.55 12.38 -17.76
N GLN A 127 -26.07 13.48 -18.33
CA GLN A 127 -26.54 13.98 -19.62
C GLN A 127 -25.47 14.84 -20.30
N GLN A 128 -25.58 14.99 -21.62
CA GLN A 128 -24.68 15.82 -22.41
C GLN A 128 -24.71 17.28 -21.94
N GLY A 129 -23.55 17.94 -21.95
CA GLY A 129 -23.40 19.35 -21.56
C GLY A 129 -23.49 19.61 -20.05
N SER A 130 -23.73 18.59 -19.23
CA SER A 130 -23.73 18.72 -17.76
C SER A 130 -22.62 17.86 -17.17
N MET A 131 -21.59 18.49 -16.61
CA MET A 131 -20.44 17.77 -16.05
C MET A 131 -20.85 17.12 -14.72
N PRO A 132 -20.89 15.78 -14.61
CA PRO A 132 -21.21 15.13 -13.35
C PRO A 132 -20.05 15.27 -12.36
N TYR A 133 -20.35 15.21 -11.06
CA TYR A 133 -19.35 14.98 -10.02
C TYR A 133 -19.28 13.49 -9.74
N LEU A 134 -18.20 12.83 -10.18
CA LEU A 134 -17.97 11.42 -9.90
C LEU A 134 -16.74 11.27 -9.01
N PHE A 135 -16.88 10.51 -7.92
CA PHE A 135 -15.79 10.28 -6.99
C PHE A 135 -15.28 8.85 -7.11
N GLN A 136 -13.96 8.65 -7.16
CA GLN A 136 -13.38 7.31 -7.29
C GLN A 136 -13.66 6.41 -6.06
N THR A 137 -14.01 7.04 -4.93
CA THR A 137 -14.36 6.39 -3.66
C THR A 137 -15.85 6.03 -3.55
N ASP A 138 -16.65 6.25 -4.60
CA ASP A 138 -18.07 5.86 -4.60
C ASP A 138 -18.24 4.35 -4.37
N PRO A 139 -19.08 3.91 -3.43
CA PRO A 139 -19.29 2.49 -3.11
C PRO A 139 -19.64 1.61 -4.32
N LEU A 140 -20.26 2.16 -5.37
CA LEU A 140 -20.64 1.41 -6.57
C LEU A 140 -19.43 0.84 -7.35
N TRP A 141 -18.28 1.53 -7.31
CA TRP A 141 -17.09 1.12 -8.05
C TRP A 141 -15.79 1.12 -7.24
N ALA A 142 -15.74 1.74 -6.07
CA ALA A 142 -14.55 1.92 -5.24
C ALA A 142 -13.71 0.65 -5.05
N GLN A 143 -14.37 -0.50 -4.87
CA GLN A 143 -13.73 -1.78 -4.57
C GLN A 143 -13.39 -2.61 -5.82
N LYS A 144 -13.68 -2.11 -7.03
CA LYS A 144 -13.33 -2.81 -8.26
C LYS A 144 -11.81 -2.78 -8.46
N PRO A 145 -11.21 -3.84 -9.03
CA PRO A 145 -9.77 -3.89 -9.25
C PRO A 145 -9.36 -2.86 -10.30
N TYR A 146 -8.22 -2.19 -10.06
CA TYR A 146 -7.61 -1.31 -11.05
C TYR A 146 -6.12 -1.10 -10.73
N ALA A 147 -5.26 -1.16 -11.75
CA ALA A 147 -3.84 -0.79 -11.64
C ALA A 147 -3.12 -1.45 -10.43
N GLY A 148 -3.35 -2.75 -10.21
CA GLY A 148 -2.76 -3.51 -9.11
C GLY A 148 -3.35 -3.25 -7.71
N ALA A 149 -4.37 -2.38 -7.57
CA ALA A 149 -5.11 -2.16 -6.35
C ALA A 149 -6.62 -2.01 -6.65
N THR A 150 -7.23 -0.88 -6.29
CA THR A 150 -8.65 -0.62 -6.50
C THR A 150 -8.90 0.73 -7.18
N VAL A 151 -10.10 0.90 -7.73
CA VAL A 151 -10.56 2.20 -8.28
C VAL A 151 -10.45 3.31 -7.24
N ALA A 152 -10.79 3.03 -5.97
CA ALA A 152 -10.71 4.03 -4.90
C ALA A 152 -9.30 4.57 -4.64
N LEU A 153 -8.26 3.80 -4.96
CA LEU A 153 -6.87 4.23 -4.75
C LEU A 153 -6.26 4.82 -6.01
N ASN A 154 -6.49 4.20 -7.17
CA ASN A 154 -5.73 4.48 -8.38
C ASN A 154 -6.58 5.08 -9.51
N GLY A 155 -7.90 5.15 -9.36
CA GLY A 155 -8.88 5.42 -10.42
C GLY A 155 -9.07 6.89 -10.81
N CYS A 156 -8.20 7.82 -10.40
CA CYS A 156 -8.39 9.25 -10.62
C CYS A 156 -8.51 9.61 -12.10
N GLY A 157 -7.60 9.10 -12.93
CA GLY A 157 -7.59 9.34 -14.38
C GLY A 157 -8.88 8.84 -15.06
N PRO A 158 -9.22 7.54 -14.98
CA PRO A 158 -10.43 7.00 -15.57
C PRO A 158 -11.71 7.66 -15.05
N THR A 159 -11.76 8.05 -13.77
CA THR A 159 -12.90 8.79 -13.22
C THR A 159 -13.03 10.17 -13.88
N CYS A 160 -11.93 10.92 -14.01
CA CYS A 160 -11.91 12.18 -14.77
C CYS A 160 -12.35 12.01 -16.22
N LEU A 161 -11.83 11.00 -16.92
CA LEU A 161 -12.21 10.76 -18.31
C LEU A 161 -13.68 10.33 -18.44
N THR A 162 -14.24 9.62 -17.46
CA THR A 162 -15.67 9.27 -17.43
C THR A 162 -16.55 10.52 -17.31
N MET A 163 -16.16 11.48 -16.46
CA MET A 163 -16.87 12.76 -16.33
C MET A 163 -16.89 13.52 -17.68
N VAL A 164 -15.74 13.62 -18.34
CA VAL A 164 -15.61 14.26 -19.66
C VAL A 164 -16.39 13.50 -20.74
N TYR A 165 -16.35 12.18 -20.73
CA TYR A 165 -17.09 11.33 -21.68
C TYR A 165 -18.59 11.58 -21.63
N ILE A 166 -19.17 11.60 -20.42
CA ILE A 166 -20.59 11.89 -20.21
C ILE A 166 -20.91 13.32 -20.68
N TYR A 167 -20.08 14.29 -20.31
CA TYR A 167 -20.27 15.69 -20.69
C TYR A 167 -20.31 15.88 -22.22
N LEU A 168 -19.36 15.28 -22.94
CA LEU A 168 -19.24 15.46 -24.39
C LEU A 168 -20.25 14.64 -25.19
N THR A 169 -20.48 13.39 -24.81
CA THR A 169 -21.26 12.45 -25.62
C THR A 169 -22.70 12.27 -25.15
N GLY A 170 -22.99 12.58 -23.89
CA GLY A 170 -24.24 12.23 -23.22
C GLY A 170 -24.42 10.73 -22.99
N ASN A 171 -23.47 9.88 -23.38
CA ASN A 171 -23.58 8.45 -23.18
C ASN A 171 -23.28 8.09 -21.72
N THR A 172 -24.13 7.24 -21.16
CA THR A 172 -24.11 6.86 -19.74
C THR A 172 -23.79 5.39 -19.55
N ASP A 173 -23.32 4.70 -20.59
CA ASP A 173 -23.00 3.27 -20.59
C ASP A 173 -21.74 2.92 -19.77
N LEU A 174 -20.78 3.84 -19.67
CA LEU A 174 -19.53 3.64 -18.93
C LEU A 174 -19.56 4.26 -17.53
N THR A 175 -19.29 3.44 -16.53
CA THR A 175 -18.96 3.89 -15.16
C THR A 175 -17.46 4.10 -15.00
N PRO A 176 -17.00 4.74 -13.90
CA PRO A 176 -15.57 4.81 -13.59
C PRO A 176 -14.88 3.44 -13.53
N ALA A 177 -15.56 2.40 -13.05
CA ALA A 177 -15.04 1.03 -13.08
C ALA A 177 -14.85 0.49 -14.50
N ASP A 178 -15.81 0.73 -15.40
CA ASP A 178 -15.72 0.28 -16.80
C ASP A 178 -14.59 1.01 -17.53
N MET A 179 -14.41 2.30 -17.24
CA MET A 179 -13.30 3.09 -17.77
C MET A 179 -11.95 2.61 -17.24
N CYS A 180 -11.86 2.25 -15.95
CA CYS A 180 -10.68 1.62 -15.36
C CYS A 180 -10.37 0.27 -16.05
N ALA A 181 -11.39 -0.56 -16.30
CA ALA A 181 -11.21 -1.83 -17.00
C ALA A 181 -10.68 -1.63 -18.44
N ARG A 182 -11.16 -0.61 -19.16
CA ARG A 182 -10.62 -0.23 -20.48
C ARG A 182 -9.18 0.26 -20.38
N ALA A 183 -8.84 1.01 -19.34
CA ALA A 183 -7.48 1.47 -19.09
C ALA A 183 -6.52 0.27 -18.85
N ASP A 184 -6.89 -0.66 -17.97
CA ASP A 184 -6.11 -1.88 -17.70
C ASP A 184 -5.97 -2.76 -18.95
N ALA A 185 -7.05 -2.97 -19.70
CA ALA A 185 -7.01 -3.75 -20.95
C ALA A 185 -6.09 -3.13 -22.01
N GLY A 186 -5.98 -1.80 -22.04
CA GLY A 186 -5.04 -1.06 -22.88
C GLY A 186 -3.62 -0.93 -22.31
N SER A 187 -3.34 -1.56 -21.17
CA SER A 187 -2.07 -1.45 -20.43
C SER A 187 -1.70 -0.03 -20.03
N TYR A 188 -2.67 0.85 -19.78
CA TYR A 188 -2.47 2.27 -19.47
C TYR A 188 -2.10 2.57 -18.02
N ALA A 189 -1.97 1.55 -17.17
CA ALA A 189 -1.59 1.72 -15.77
C ALA A 189 -0.55 0.70 -15.25
N PRO A 190 0.56 0.45 -16.00
CA PRO A 190 1.53 -0.59 -15.64
C PRO A 190 2.34 -0.25 -14.39
N THR A 191 2.39 1.03 -14.00
CA THR A 191 3.12 1.54 -12.84
C THR A 191 2.29 1.56 -11.55
N GLY A 192 1.03 1.09 -11.61
CA GLY A 192 0.09 1.18 -10.50
C GLY A 192 -0.67 2.50 -10.42
N ALA A 193 -0.54 3.36 -11.44
CA ALA A 193 -1.35 4.56 -11.61
C ALA A 193 -1.62 4.79 -13.10
N THR A 194 -2.64 5.57 -13.42
CA THR A 194 -3.00 5.89 -14.81
C THR A 194 -1.91 6.74 -15.46
N GLU A 195 -1.40 6.32 -16.61
CA GLU A 195 -0.40 7.07 -17.35
C GLU A 195 -1.03 8.18 -18.19
N TRP A 196 -0.29 9.28 -18.38
CA TRP A 196 -0.65 10.42 -19.23
C TRP A 196 -1.15 10.03 -20.64
N ARG A 197 -0.53 9.02 -21.29
CA ARG A 197 -0.94 8.54 -22.62
C ARG A 197 -2.39 8.05 -22.69
N PHE A 198 -2.98 7.67 -21.56
CA PHE A 198 -4.41 7.35 -21.47
C PHE A 198 -5.28 8.54 -21.91
N MET A 199 -4.91 9.75 -21.49
CA MET A 199 -5.63 10.99 -21.82
C MET A 199 -5.48 11.38 -23.29
N THR A 200 -4.40 10.94 -23.94
CA THR A 200 -4.16 11.22 -25.37
C THR A 200 -4.81 10.18 -26.28
N GLU A 201 -4.78 8.90 -25.91
CA GLU A 201 -5.16 7.81 -26.83
C GLU A 201 -6.60 7.31 -26.62
N MET A 202 -7.06 7.19 -25.37
CA MET A 202 -8.38 6.63 -25.07
C MET A 202 -9.56 7.44 -25.65
N PRO A 203 -9.54 8.79 -25.68
CA PRO A 203 -10.61 9.60 -26.28
C PRO A 203 -10.99 9.14 -27.69
N SER A 204 -10.00 8.94 -28.56
CA SER A 204 -10.24 8.52 -29.96
C SER A 204 -10.95 7.17 -30.05
N LYS A 205 -10.68 6.26 -29.10
CA LYS A 205 -11.33 4.94 -28.99
C LYS A 205 -12.75 5.01 -28.42
N LEU A 206 -13.09 6.13 -27.78
CA LEU A 206 -14.40 6.42 -27.23
C LEU A 206 -15.26 7.30 -28.15
N GLY A 207 -14.70 7.72 -29.30
CA GLY A 207 -15.42 8.51 -30.31
C GLY A 207 -15.37 10.02 -30.08
N PHE A 208 -14.40 10.54 -29.32
CA PHE A 208 -14.15 11.97 -29.16
C PHE A 208 -12.65 12.27 -29.24
N SER A 209 -12.26 13.55 -29.28
CA SER A 209 -10.86 13.95 -29.48
C SER A 209 -10.25 14.60 -28.23
N SER A 210 -8.92 14.54 -28.14
CA SER A 210 -8.12 15.22 -27.13
C SER A 210 -6.92 15.92 -27.74
N ARG A 211 -6.56 17.08 -27.19
CA ARG A 211 -5.36 17.82 -27.57
C ARG A 211 -4.63 18.30 -26.32
N GLU A 212 -3.32 18.05 -26.27
CA GLU A 212 -2.47 18.61 -25.21
C GLU A 212 -2.43 20.15 -25.31
N LEU A 213 -2.51 20.79 -24.15
CA LEU A 213 -2.47 22.24 -24.01
C LEU A 213 -1.11 22.70 -23.49
N GLU A 214 -0.71 23.90 -23.91
CA GLU A 214 0.36 24.62 -23.22
C GLU A 214 -0.10 24.98 -21.81
N LEU A 215 0.82 24.91 -20.84
CA LEU A 215 0.57 25.25 -19.44
C LEU A 215 0.58 26.76 -19.21
N THR A 216 -0.27 27.49 -19.93
CA THR A 216 -0.42 28.94 -19.81
C THR A 216 -1.87 29.28 -19.44
N PRO A 217 -2.10 30.38 -18.68
CA PRO A 217 -3.45 30.79 -18.33
C PRO A 217 -4.34 30.99 -19.56
N ASN A 218 -3.79 31.61 -20.61
CA ASN A 218 -4.51 31.89 -21.84
C ASN A 218 -4.98 30.61 -22.56
N ALA A 219 -4.13 29.58 -22.64
CA ALA A 219 -4.49 28.32 -23.30
C ALA A 219 -5.64 27.59 -22.57
N ILE A 220 -5.61 27.59 -21.22
CA ILE A 220 -6.67 26.99 -20.40
C ILE A 220 -7.97 27.79 -20.53
N SER A 221 -7.93 29.11 -20.33
CA SER A 221 -9.13 29.95 -20.41
C SER A 221 -9.79 29.86 -21.78
N THR A 222 -9.00 29.95 -22.86
CA THR A 222 -9.52 29.84 -24.24
C THR A 222 -10.23 28.49 -24.48
N ALA A 223 -9.68 27.39 -23.97
CA ALA A 223 -10.32 26.07 -24.10
C ALA A 223 -11.65 26.01 -23.33
N LEU A 224 -11.65 26.47 -22.07
CA LEU A 224 -12.84 26.44 -21.21
C LEU A 224 -13.95 27.37 -21.71
N GLU A 225 -13.61 28.56 -22.20
CA GLU A 225 -14.54 29.51 -22.82
C GLU A 225 -15.16 28.96 -24.10
N ALA A 226 -14.44 28.11 -24.84
CA ALA A 226 -14.96 27.37 -25.99
C ALA A 226 -15.81 26.15 -25.60
N GLY A 227 -16.09 25.93 -24.31
CA GLY A 227 -16.85 24.79 -23.80
C GLY A 227 -16.10 23.46 -23.84
N GLN A 228 -14.77 23.50 -23.97
CA GLN A 228 -13.92 22.30 -23.97
C GLN A 228 -13.49 22.00 -22.53
N PRO A 229 -13.92 20.86 -21.93
CA PRO A 229 -13.42 20.49 -20.63
C PRO A 229 -11.93 20.15 -20.72
N VAL A 230 -11.19 20.42 -19.65
CA VAL A 230 -9.75 20.19 -19.58
C VAL A 230 -9.44 19.21 -18.47
N ILE A 231 -8.68 18.14 -18.74
CA ILE A 231 -8.11 17.29 -17.69
C ILE A 231 -6.67 17.73 -17.45
N CYS A 232 -6.29 17.91 -16.20
CA CYS A 232 -4.93 18.24 -15.83
C CYS A 232 -4.33 17.17 -14.92
N ALA A 233 -3.09 16.78 -15.22
CA ALA A 233 -2.23 16.02 -14.33
C ALA A 233 -1.53 17.01 -13.39
N VAL A 234 -1.74 16.83 -12.09
CA VAL A 234 -1.16 17.69 -11.05
C VAL A 234 -0.11 16.93 -10.25
N ALA A 235 0.99 17.62 -9.95
CA ALA A 235 2.08 17.20 -9.07
C ALA A 235 1.68 17.37 -7.59
N PRO A 236 2.56 17.03 -6.63
CA PRO A 236 2.32 17.27 -5.22
C PRO A 236 1.97 18.74 -4.91
N GLY A 237 0.91 18.96 -4.13
CA GLY A 237 0.34 20.26 -3.84
C GLY A 237 -1.01 20.14 -3.11
N ASP A 238 -1.98 20.97 -3.48
CA ASP A 238 -3.29 21.04 -2.79
C ASP A 238 -4.15 19.78 -2.99
N PHE A 239 -3.97 19.11 -4.12
CA PHE A 239 -4.80 17.98 -4.54
C PHE A 239 -4.26 16.63 -4.08
N THR A 240 -2.94 16.51 -3.92
CA THR A 240 -2.24 15.24 -3.75
C THR A 240 -0.83 15.44 -3.21
N SER A 241 -0.23 14.40 -2.63
CA SER A 241 1.17 14.37 -2.22
C SER A 241 2.10 13.64 -3.21
N VAL A 242 1.55 13.05 -4.27
CA VAL A 242 2.31 12.24 -5.25
C VAL A 242 2.03 12.68 -6.69
N GLY A 243 0.78 12.60 -7.11
CA GLY A 243 0.32 12.89 -8.45
C GLY A 243 -1.18 12.60 -8.54
N HIS A 244 -1.91 13.35 -9.36
CA HIS A 244 -3.38 13.22 -9.44
C HIS A 244 -3.93 13.78 -10.74
N PHE A 245 -5.14 13.36 -11.13
CA PHE A 245 -5.87 13.94 -12.25
C PHE A 245 -7.11 14.68 -11.73
N ILE A 246 -7.36 15.86 -12.28
CA ILE A 246 -8.56 16.66 -12.03
C ILE A 246 -9.17 17.13 -13.35
N VAL A 247 -10.45 17.49 -13.33
CA VAL A 247 -11.14 18.11 -14.48
C VAL A 247 -11.40 19.58 -14.18
N LEU A 248 -11.19 20.44 -15.17
CA LEU A 248 -11.63 21.82 -15.22
C LEU A 248 -12.82 21.88 -16.19
N SER A 249 -13.98 22.34 -15.73
CA SER A 249 -15.22 22.33 -16.52
C SER A 249 -15.68 23.71 -16.96
N GLY A 250 -15.11 24.77 -16.39
CA GLY A 250 -15.41 26.14 -16.78
C GLY A 250 -14.58 27.14 -16.00
N ILE A 251 -14.61 28.38 -16.49
CA ILE A 251 -14.02 29.57 -15.87
C ILE A 251 -15.10 30.64 -15.78
N ASP A 252 -15.18 31.36 -14.66
CA ASP A 252 -16.11 32.47 -14.51
C ASP A 252 -15.45 33.83 -14.85
N ASP A 253 -16.25 34.89 -14.89
CA ASP A 253 -15.81 36.24 -15.26
C ASP A 253 -14.73 36.82 -14.32
N ALA A 254 -14.57 36.25 -13.13
CA ALA A 254 -13.52 36.61 -12.18
C ALA A 254 -12.21 35.82 -12.42
N GLY A 255 -12.18 34.96 -13.44
CA GLY A 255 -11.04 34.10 -13.76
C GLY A 255 -10.92 32.89 -12.84
N MET A 256 -11.99 32.50 -12.15
CA MET A 256 -11.97 31.37 -11.22
C MET A 256 -12.49 30.10 -11.87
N LEU A 257 -11.72 29.02 -11.72
CA LEU A 257 -11.98 27.71 -12.28
C LEU A 257 -12.99 26.93 -11.44
N THR A 258 -13.88 26.21 -12.15
CA THR A 258 -14.70 25.14 -11.59
C THR A 258 -13.95 23.83 -11.75
N VAL A 259 -13.65 23.16 -10.63
CA VAL A 259 -12.84 21.94 -10.58
C VAL A 259 -13.69 20.75 -10.18
N HIS A 260 -13.51 19.61 -10.87
CA HIS A 260 -14.03 18.32 -10.47
C HIS A 260 -12.84 17.44 -10.08
N ASP A 261 -12.67 17.24 -8.78
CA ASP A 261 -11.65 16.38 -8.22
C ASP A 261 -12.26 15.04 -7.79
N PRO A 262 -11.91 13.91 -8.43
CA PRO A 262 -12.47 12.59 -8.12
C PRO A 262 -12.09 12.07 -6.72
N ASN A 263 -11.12 12.69 -6.03
CA ASN A 263 -10.72 12.35 -4.67
C ASN A 263 -11.36 13.23 -3.60
N SER A 264 -11.90 14.39 -3.96
CA SER A 264 -12.41 15.34 -2.96
C SER A 264 -13.52 16.22 -3.51
N SER A 265 -14.70 15.94 -2.99
CA SER A 265 -15.85 16.83 -3.00
C SER A 265 -15.59 18.22 -2.40
N LEU A 266 -14.80 18.30 -1.32
CA LEU A 266 -14.49 19.58 -0.68
C LEU A 266 -13.67 20.48 -1.61
N ARG A 267 -12.70 19.91 -2.33
CA ARG A 267 -11.94 20.65 -3.36
C ARG A 267 -12.79 20.94 -4.59
N SER A 268 -13.72 20.05 -4.93
CA SER A 268 -14.67 20.24 -6.03
C SER A 268 -15.72 21.33 -5.73
N ALA A 269 -16.04 21.57 -4.46
CA ALA A 269 -16.95 22.63 -4.02
C ALA A 269 -16.29 24.02 -3.96
N GLN A 270 -14.97 24.09 -4.15
CA GLN A 270 -14.19 25.32 -4.12
C GLN A 270 -13.93 25.86 -5.52
N LYS A 271 -13.74 27.18 -5.59
CA LYS A 271 -13.27 27.89 -6.78
C LYS A 271 -11.75 28.06 -6.70
N TRP A 272 -11.08 27.88 -7.82
CA TRP A 272 -9.61 27.87 -7.89
C TRP A 272 -9.09 28.92 -8.87
N SER A 273 -8.03 29.65 -8.52
CA SER A 273 -7.39 30.53 -9.50
C SER A 273 -6.58 29.71 -10.51
N VAL A 274 -6.52 30.20 -11.75
CA VAL A 274 -5.76 29.55 -12.84
C VAL A 274 -4.29 29.36 -12.45
N ASP A 275 -3.66 30.39 -11.88
CA ASP A 275 -2.26 30.35 -11.45
C ASP A 275 -2.00 29.28 -10.37
N ARG A 276 -2.96 29.08 -9.45
CA ARG A 276 -2.81 28.07 -8.39
C ARG A 276 -2.86 26.65 -8.95
N ILE A 277 -3.72 26.40 -9.94
CA ILE A 277 -3.78 25.10 -10.63
C ILE A 277 -2.51 24.90 -11.47
N LEU A 278 -2.14 25.88 -12.29
CA LEU A 278 -0.97 25.77 -13.18
C LEU A 278 0.34 25.61 -12.42
N GLY A 279 0.49 26.27 -11.27
CA GLY A 279 1.70 26.15 -10.43
C GLY A 279 1.98 24.74 -9.90
N GLN A 280 1.00 23.83 -9.96
CA GLN A 280 1.13 22.42 -9.58
C GLN A 280 0.78 21.47 -10.72
N THR A 281 0.66 21.95 -11.96
CA THR A 281 0.28 21.12 -13.11
C THR A 281 1.50 20.67 -13.89
N THR A 282 1.51 19.42 -14.34
CA THR A 282 2.57 18.85 -15.19
C THR A 282 2.16 18.66 -16.63
N ALA A 283 0.86 18.48 -16.91
CA ALA A 283 0.29 18.39 -18.26
C ALA A 283 -1.22 18.66 -18.22
N CYS A 284 -1.79 19.17 -19.31
CA CYS A 284 -3.25 19.29 -19.48
C CYS A 284 -3.69 18.91 -20.90
N TRP A 285 -4.92 18.44 -21.03
CA TRP A 285 -5.56 18.10 -22.30
C TRP A 285 -6.94 18.74 -22.38
N ALA A 286 -7.25 19.41 -23.48
CA ALA A 286 -8.61 19.79 -23.83
C ALA A 286 -9.29 18.67 -24.61
N PHE A 287 -10.60 18.51 -24.41
CA PHE A 287 -11.39 17.49 -25.09
C PHE A 287 -12.54 18.09 -25.88
N THR A 288 -12.85 17.49 -27.03
CA THR A 288 -13.93 17.91 -27.93
C THR A 288 -14.68 16.69 -28.44
N ALA A 289 -16.00 16.81 -28.58
CA ALA A 289 -16.84 15.79 -29.22
C ALA A 289 -16.42 15.55 -30.69
#